data_AF-A0A835H9G8-F1
#
_entry.id   AF-A0A835H9G8-F1
#
_cell.length_a   1.000
_cell.length_b   1.000
_cell.length_c   1.000
_cell.angle_alpha   90.00
_cell.angle_beta   90.00
_cell.angle_gamma   90.00
#
_symmetry.space_group_name_H-M   'P 1'
#
loop_
_entity.id
_entity.type
_entity.pdbx_description
1 polymer ?
#
loop_
_entity_poly.entity_id
_entity_poly.type
_entity_poly.pdbx_seq_one_letter_code
_entity_poly.pdbx_strand_id
1 'polypeptide(L)'
;MLDFIRNRTAENLYGYSTSEALGQDATELLTDTLDFDVANSIIQRITMGESWIGKFPVKNKLGEQFVAVTINTPFYDDDGSLVGIMRPQGLVFQC
;
A
#
# COMPACT_ATOMS: atom_id res chain seq x y z
N MET A 1 2.54 -5.58 19.86
CA MET A 1 2.89 -4.63 18.80
C MET A 1 2.30 -5.10 17.46
N LEU A 2 1.01 -5.47 17.44
CA LEU A 2 0.31 -5.98 16.24
C LEU A 2 -1.11 -5.42 16.11
N ASP A 3 -1.52 -4.46 16.95
CA ASP A 3 -2.91 -3.99 17.02
C ASP A 3 -3.22 -2.77 16.12
N PHE A 4 -2.29 -2.34 15.26
CA PHE A 4 -2.46 -1.11 14.46
C PHE A 4 -3.22 -1.31 13.14
N ILE A 5 -3.45 -2.55 12.71
CA ILE A 5 -4.00 -2.84 11.37
C ILE A 5 -5.50 -3.15 11.45
N ARG A 6 -6.29 -2.16 11.86
CA ARG A 6 -7.73 -2.11 11.54
C ARG A 6 -8.08 -0.72 11.05
N ASN A 7 -8.04 -0.53 9.73
CA ASN A 7 -8.49 0.72 9.13
C ASN A 7 -9.80 0.52 8.37
N ARG A 8 -10.92 0.76 9.06
CA ARG A 8 -12.28 0.67 8.50
C ARG A 8 -12.44 1.59 7.27
N THR A 9 -11.70 2.70 7.20
CA THR A 9 -11.72 3.58 6.02
C THR A 9 -11.11 2.90 4.80
N ALA A 10 -10.01 2.16 4.97
CA ALA A 10 -9.40 1.39 3.89
C ALA A 10 -10.32 0.24 3.42
N GLU A 11 -10.95 -0.47 4.36
CA GLU A 11 -11.91 -1.53 4.02
C GLU A 11 -13.10 -0.98 3.22
N ASN A 12 -13.61 0.20 3.60
CA ASN A 12 -14.70 0.85 2.87
C ASN A 12 -14.26 1.40 1.50
N LEU A 13 -13.02 1.91 1.40
CA LEU A 13 -12.52 2.53 0.17
C LEU A 13 -12.17 1.48 -0.90
N TYR A 14 -11.53 0.38 -0.49
CA TYR A 14 -11.03 -0.65 -1.40
C TYR A 14 -11.91 -1.90 -1.43
N GLY A 15 -12.82 -2.08 -0.48
CA GLY A 15 -13.75 -3.21 -0.43
C GLY A 15 -13.14 -4.52 0.07
N TYR A 16 -11.89 -4.51 0.51
CA TYR A 16 -11.21 -5.68 1.10
C TYR A 16 -11.27 -5.62 2.62
N SER A 17 -11.63 -6.73 3.25
CA SER A 17 -11.44 -6.87 4.69
C SER A 17 -9.94 -6.96 5.03
N THR A 18 -9.59 -6.58 6.27
CA THR A 18 -8.22 -6.71 6.79
C THR A 18 -7.68 -8.13 6.58
N SER A 19 -8.48 -9.16 6.84
CA SER A 19 -8.11 -10.56 6.64
C SER A 19 -7.85 -10.95 5.18
N GLU A 20 -8.50 -10.30 4.22
CA GLU A 20 -8.28 -10.55 2.79
C GLU A 20 -7.05 -9.81 2.26
N ALA A 21 -6.74 -8.65 2.83
CA ALA A 21 -5.61 -7.83 2.40
C ALA A 21 -4.27 -8.23 3.04
N LEU A 22 -4.31 -8.81 4.25
CA LEU A 22 -3.10 -9.25 4.96
C LEU A 22 -2.35 -10.33 4.17
N GLY A 23 -1.06 -10.11 3.94
CA GLY A 23 -0.17 -11.04 3.22
C GLY A 23 -0.34 -11.07 1.70
N GLN A 24 -1.21 -10.24 1.14
CA GLN A 24 -1.32 -10.05 -0.31
C GLN A 24 -0.36 -8.96 -0.79
N ASP A 25 0.09 -9.08 -2.04
CA ASP A 25 0.83 -8.01 -2.70
C ASP A 25 -0.09 -6.82 -3.00
N ALA A 26 0.31 -5.62 -2.55
CA ALA A 26 -0.46 -4.40 -2.72
C ALA A 26 -0.67 -4.01 -4.18
N THR A 27 0.33 -4.26 -5.02
CA THR A 27 0.33 -3.91 -6.44
C THR A 27 -0.68 -4.79 -7.17
N GLU A 28 -0.64 -6.10 -6.92
CA GLU A 28 -1.61 -7.04 -7.50
C GLU A 28 -3.05 -6.72 -7.08
N LEU A 29 -3.23 -6.41 -5.78
CA LEU A 29 -4.54 -6.18 -5.18
C LEU A 29 -5.18 -4.85 -5.63
N LEU A 30 -4.39 -3.77 -5.66
CA LEU A 30 -4.90 -2.40 -5.80
C LEU A 30 -4.55 -1.73 -7.13
N THR A 31 -3.73 -2.33 -7.99
CA THR A 31 -3.26 -1.69 -9.22
C THR A 31 -3.78 -2.42 -10.46
N ASP A 32 -4.06 -1.68 -11.53
CA ASP A 32 -4.32 -2.29 -12.84
C ASP A 32 -3.02 -2.81 -13.44
N THR A 33 -3.07 -3.91 -14.18
CA THR A 33 -1.90 -4.47 -14.86
C THR A 33 -1.17 -3.47 -15.77
N LEU A 34 -1.89 -2.50 -16.34
CA LEU A 34 -1.32 -1.45 -17.18
C LEU A 34 -0.42 -0.48 -16.40
N ASP A 35 -0.63 -0.36 -15.09
CA ASP A 35 0.07 0.58 -14.21
C ASP A 35 1.16 -0.10 -13.35
N PHE A 36 1.40 -1.40 -13.52
CA PHE A 36 2.36 -2.17 -12.73
C PHE A 36 3.78 -1.64 -12.82
N ASP A 37 4.25 -1.25 -14.01
CA ASP A 37 5.60 -0.71 -14.17
C ASP A 37 5.80 0.59 -13.37
N VAL A 38 4.77 1.45 -13.35
CA VAL A 38 4.78 2.69 -12.58
C VAL A 38 4.75 2.39 -11.09
N ALA A 39 3.87 1.49 -10.64
CA ALA A 39 3.80 1.07 -9.24
C ALA A 39 5.13 0.49 -8.75
N ASN A 40 5.73 -0.42 -9.53
CA ASN A 40 7.01 -1.04 -9.21
C ASN A 40 8.13 0.00 -9.11
N SER A 41 8.16 1.00 -10.00
CA SER A 41 9.14 2.08 -9.93
C SER A 41 9.00 2.94 -8.66
N ILE A 42 7.76 3.16 -8.20
CA ILE A 42 7.48 3.90 -6.96
C ILE A 42 7.92 3.06 -5.76
N ILE A 43 7.54 1.77 -5.74
CA ILE A 43 7.92 0.83 -4.68
C ILE A 43 9.44 0.73 -4.57
N GLN A 44 10.15 0.63 -5.70
CA GLN A 44 11.61 0.57 -5.70
C GLN A 44 12.24 1.79 -5.01
N ARG A 45 11.78 3.01 -5.32
CA ARG A 45 12.26 4.23 -4.64
C ARG A 45 12.00 4.19 -3.13
N ILE A 46 10.82 3.71 -2.74
CA ILE A 46 10.46 3.62 -1.32
C ILE A 46 11.36 2.61 -0.60
N THR A 47 11.64 1.47 -1.23
CA THR A 47 12.56 0.46 -0.67
C THR A 47 14.01 0.95 -0.57
N MET A 48 14.39 1.96 -1.36
CA MET A 48 15.68 2.66 -1.24
C MET A 48 15.70 3.74 -0.16
N GLY A 49 14.60 3.91 0.60
CA GLY A 49 14.49 4.85 1.70
C GLY A 49 13.82 6.17 1.36
N GLU A 50 13.35 6.36 0.12
CA GLU A 50 12.62 7.57 -0.25
C GLU A 50 11.18 7.51 0.25
N SER A 51 10.61 8.66 0.64
CA SER A 51 9.17 8.77 0.82
C SER A 51 8.52 9.23 -0.48
N TRP A 52 7.35 8.69 -0.80
CA TRP A 52 6.60 9.05 -2.00
C TRP A 52 5.23 9.64 -1.65
N ILE A 53 4.90 10.76 -2.29
CA ILE A 53 3.57 11.39 -2.20
C ILE A 53 3.10 11.71 -3.61
N GLY A 54 1.92 11.24 -3.97
CA GLY A 54 1.38 11.52 -5.30
C GLY A 54 -0.02 10.96 -5.51
N LYS A 55 -0.57 11.30 -6.68
CA LYS A 55 -1.81 10.72 -7.18
C LYS A 55 -1.49 9.45 -7.94
N PHE A 56 -2.20 8.37 -7.65
CA PHE A 56 -2.02 7.08 -8.31
C PHE A 56 -3.38 6.45 -8.61
N PRO A 57 -3.60 5.92 -9.83
CA PRO A 57 -4.80 5.15 -10.13
C PRO A 57 -4.77 3.84 -9.34
N VAL A 58 -5.89 3.52 -8.70
CA VAL A 58 -6.08 2.29 -7.92
C VAL A 58 -7.43 1.68 -8.28
N LYS A 59 -7.55 0.37 -8.09
CA LYS A 59 -8.80 -0.38 -8.23
C LYS A 59 -9.27 -0.90 -6.87
N ASN A 60 -10.58 -0.95 -6.68
CA ASN A 60 -11.17 -1.68 -5.55
C ASN A 60 -11.44 -3.16 -5.90
N LYS A 61 -11.98 -3.91 -4.94
CA LYS A 61 -12.36 -5.33 -5.10
C LYS A 61 -13.36 -5.59 -6.23
N LEU A 62 -14.18 -4.61 -6.59
CA LEU A 62 -15.13 -4.70 -7.70
C LEU A 62 -14.49 -4.37 -9.06
N GLY A 63 -13.21 -3.98 -9.07
CA GLY A 63 -12.49 -3.55 -10.26
C GLY A 63 -12.75 -2.09 -10.64
N GLU A 64 -13.49 -1.33 -9.84
CA GLU A 64 -13.73 0.09 -10.10
C GLU A 64 -12.44 0.87 -9.89
N GLN A 65 -12.05 1.65 -10.90
CA GLN A 65 -10.84 2.46 -10.86
C GLN A 65 -11.13 3.88 -10.36
N PHE A 66 -10.26 4.38 -9.49
CA PHE A 66 -10.29 5.74 -8.98
C PHE A 66 -8.88 6.23 -8.66
N VAL A 67 -8.70 7.55 -8.54
CA VAL A 67 -7.40 8.13 -8.21
C VAL A 67 -7.32 8.37 -6.71
N ALA A 68 -6.32 7.78 -6.07
CA ALA A 68 -6.00 8.01 -4.66
C ALA A 68 -4.79 8.93 -4.52
N VAL A 69 -4.83 9.84 -3.54
CA VAL A 69 -3.62 10.51 -3.06
C VAL A 69 -2.98 9.57 -2.05
N THR A 70 -1.77 9.08 -2.36
CA THR A 70 -1.09 8.10 -1.52
C THR A 70 0.17 8.72 -0.95
N ILE A 71 0.41 8.44 0.34
CA ILE A 71 1.66 8.75 1.03
C ILE A 71 2.25 7.41 1.43
N ASN A 72 3.43 7.10 0.92
CA ASN A 72 4.15 5.87 1.19
C ASN A 72 5.49 6.22 1.83
N THR A 73 5.74 5.70 3.03
CA THR A 73 6.97 5.91 3.78
C THR A 73 7.60 4.56 4.13
N PRO A 74 8.91 4.39 3.98
CA PRO A 74 9.58 3.17 4.42
C PRO A 74 9.42 2.99 5.93
N PHE A 75 9.21 1.74 6.35
CA PHE A 75 9.10 1.35 7.75
C PHE A 75 10.26 0.42 8.11
N TYR A 76 10.98 0.78 9.16
CA TYR A 76 12.17 0.08 9.62
C TYR A 76 11.92 -0.55 11.01
N ASP A 77 12.57 -1.68 11.28
CA ASP A 77 12.64 -2.24 12.64
C ASP A 77 13.71 -1.54 13.49
N ASP A 78 13.84 -1.98 14.75
CA ASP A 78 14.80 -1.43 15.70
C ASP A 78 16.27 -1.65 15.28
N ASP A 79 16.52 -2.63 14.40
CA ASP A 79 17.84 -2.94 13.83
C ASP A 79 18.15 -2.13 12.56
N GLY A 80 17.20 -1.29 12.11
CA GLY A 80 17.33 -0.46 10.91
C GLY A 80 17.08 -1.20 9.59
N SER A 81 16.54 -2.41 9.65
CA SER A 81 16.16 -3.19 8.47
C SER A 81 14.80 -2.73 7.95
N LEU A 82 14.67 -2.61 6.62
CA LEU A 82 13.39 -2.27 6.00
C LEU A 82 12.42 -3.45 6.17
N VAL A 83 11.32 -3.23 6.88
CA VAL A 83 10.29 -4.24 7.17
C VAL A 83 8.98 -4.02 6.39
N GLY A 84 8.81 -2.86 5.76
CA GLY A 84 7.67 -2.63 4.88
C GLY A 84 7.46 -1.19 4.47
N ILE A 85 6.27 -0.92 3.94
CA ILE A 85 5.83 0.42 3.54
C ILE A 85 4.64 0.82 4.39
N MET A 86 4.81 1.86 5.19
CA MET A 86 3.76 2.47 5.97
C MET A 86 3.00 3.50 5.14
N ARG A 87 1.67 3.53 5.29
CA ARG A 87 0.80 4.56 4.72
C ARG A 87 0.00 5.21 5.84
N PRO A 88 0.09 6.55 6.04
CA PRO A 88 -0.71 7.27 7.04
C PRO A 88 -2.22 7.09 6.88
N GLN A 89 -2.68 6.73 5.68
CA GLN A 89 -4.10 6.53 5.34
C GLN A 89 -4.51 5.06 5.26
N GLY A 90 -3.70 4.11 5.77
CA GLY A 90 -4.28 2.88 6.32
C GLY A 90 -3.93 1.53 5.70
N LEU A 91 -2.97 1.43 4.79
CA LEU A 91 -2.42 0.13 4.42
C LEU A 91 -0.92 0.08 4.70
N VAL A 92 -0.56 -0.61 5.77
CA VAL A 92 0.79 -1.11 5.99
C VAL A 92 0.85 -2.46 5.30
N PHE A 93 1.61 -2.56 4.21
CA PHE A 93 1.95 -3.86 3.64
C PHE A 93 3.33 -4.23 4.14
N GLN A 94 3.38 -5.38 4.81
CA GLN A 94 4.63 -6.00 5.20
C GLN A 94 5.26 -6.60 3.94
N CYS A 95 6.54 -6.32 3.71
CA CYS A 95 7.31 -6.93 2.62
C CYS A 95 7.62 -8.39 2.96
#